data_AF-A0A956IPJ9-F1
#
_entry.id   AF-A0A956IPJ9-F1
#
_cell.length_a   1.000
_cell.length_b   1.000
_cell.length_c   1.000
_cell.angle_alpha   90.00
_cell.angle_beta   90.00
_cell.angle_gamma   90.00
#
_symmetry.space_group_name_H-M   'P 1'
#
loop_
_entity.id
_entity.type
_entity.pdbx_description
1 polymer ?
#
loop_
_entity_poly.entity_id
_entity_poly.type
_entity_poly.pdbx_seq_one_letter_code
_entity_poly.pdbx_strand_id
1 'polypeptide(L)'
;MRPTRWLLVGALLCFSGAAAAQEESGPALKGESSSIKPVGERKLGKKKRPTVSKKKADKEKKERSKQISWQIPAKLRAALEKKIDDRITRNIREAKKLRREALGLLRKFIKESPESAPSMPEALMRLGELEWEDARDQFLVDFNKWEDAPASKRGEPP
;
A
#
# COMPACT_ATOMS: atom_id res chain seq x y z
N MET A 1 -20.93 -28.80 -44.39
CA MET A 1 -21.16 -27.57 -45.17
C MET A 1 -20.98 -26.37 -44.25
N ARG A 2 -19.94 -25.55 -44.48
CA ARG A 2 -19.94 -24.13 -44.05
C ARG A 2 -20.81 -23.34 -45.07
N PRO A 3 -21.34 -22.15 -44.75
CA PRO A 3 -20.50 -20.95 -44.96
C PRO A 3 -20.78 -19.71 -44.06
N THR A 4 -19.70 -18.90 -43.90
CA THR A 4 -19.59 -17.41 -43.96
C THR A 4 -20.41 -16.49 -43.03
N ARG A 5 -19.71 -15.70 -42.17
CA ARG A 5 -19.30 -14.26 -42.28
C ARG A 5 -20.50 -13.30 -42.10
N TRP A 6 -20.42 -12.21 -41.32
CA TRP A 6 -19.82 -10.88 -41.55
C TRP A 6 -19.47 -10.27 -40.15
N LEU A 7 -18.31 -9.69 -39.80
CA LEU A 7 -17.62 -8.44 -40.21
C LEU A 7 -18.47 -7.14 -40.16
N LEU A 8 -18.17 -6.28 -39.17
CA LEU A 8 -18.05 -4.81 -39.22
C LEU A 8 -17.51 -4.36 -37.82
N VAL A 9 -16.29 -3.84 -37.70
CA VAL A 9 -15.88 -2.41 -37.81
C VAL A 9 -16.71 -1.56 -36.84
N GLY A 10 -16.18 -0.75 -35.92
CA GLY A 10 -14.87 -0.16 -35.69
C GLY A 10 -15.13 1.15 -34.94
N ALA A 11 -14.26 1.56 -34.01
CA ALA A 11 -14.16 2.96 -33.57
C ALA A 11 -12.85 3.15 -32.82
N LEU A 12 -11.87 3.61 -33.60
CA LEU A 12 -10.60 4.17 -33.21
C LEU A 12 -10.85 5.50 -32.47
N LEU A 13 -10.35 5.66 -31.25
CA LEU A 13 -10.20 6.99 -30.63
C LEU A 13 -8.71 7.22 -30.38
N CYS A 14 -8.14 7.98 -31.31
CA CYS A 14 -6.84 8.64 -31.20
C CYS A 14 -6.94 9.75 -30.14
N PHE A 15 -6.01 9.76 -29.19
CA PHE A 15 -5.67 10.98 -28.45
C PHE A 15 -4.23 11.34 -28.83
N SER A 16 -4.10 12.35 -29.69
CA SER A 16 -2.85 12.95 -30.13
C SER A 16 -2.68 14.34 -29.51
N GLY A 17 -1.47 14.64 -29.06
CA GLY A 17 -0.94 16.01 -28.84
C GLY A 17 -1.16 16.56 -27.42
N ALA A 18 -0.24 17.28 -26.79
CA ALA A 18 1.00 17.89 -27.26
C ALA A 18 1.98 18.13 -26.11
N ALA A 19 3.26 18.23 -26.47
CA ALA A 19 4.40 18.55 -25.62
C ALA A 19 4.61 20.07 -25.45
N ALA A 20 5.59 20.38 -24.59
CA ALA A 20 6.41 21.61 -24.53
C ALA A 20 6.04 22.72 -23.53
N ALA A 21 6.79 22.70 -22.42
CA ALA A 21 7.65 23.76 -21.89
C ALA A 21 7.26 25.24 -22.07
N GLN A 22 7.13 25.95 -20.95
CA GLN A 22 7.72 27.28 -20.76
C GLN A 22 8.26 27.44 -19.32
N GLU A 23 9.55 27.78 -19.26
CA GLU A 23 10.28 28.34 -18.12
C GLU A 23 9.94 29.84 -17.93
N GLU A 24 10.48 30.37 -16.82
CA GLU A 24 10.55 31.78 -16.41
C GLU A 24 9.34 32.30 -15.62
N SER A 25 9.47 32.94 -14.46
CA SER A 25 10.60 33.64 -13.84
C SER A 25 10.34 33.72 -12.33
N GLY A 26 11.35 33.35 -11.53
CA GLY A 26 11.32 33.51 -10.08
C GLY A 26 11.69 34.95 -9.67
N PRO A 27 10.96 35.62 -8.77
CA PRO A 27 11.42 36.87 -8.19
C PRO A 27 12.48 36.64 -7.11
N ALA A 28 13.52 37.47 -7.22
CA ALA A 28 14.75 37.50 -6.43
C ALA A 28 14.54 37.51 -4.90
N LEU A 29 15.27 36.63 -4.21
CA LEU A 29 15.45 36.66 -2.76
C LEU A 29 16.53 37.67 -2.39
N LYS A 30 16.13 38.85 -1.92
CA LYS A 30 17.01 39.73 -1.13
C LYS A 30 17.04 39.24 0.31
N GLY A 31 18.23 38.86 0.76
CA GLY A 31 18.50 38.55 2.15
C GLY A 31 18.51 39.83 3.00
N GLU A 32 17.77 39.79 4.10
CA GLU A 32 17.98 40.68 5.24
C GLU A 32 18.03 39.80 6.50
N SER A 33 19.26 39.63 6.99
CA SER A 33 19.56 39.02 8.27
C SER A 33 19.14 39.97 9.39
N SER A 34 18.09 39.64 10.13
CA SER A 34 17.88 40.20 11.47
C SER A 34 18.05 39.09 12.52
N SER A 35 19.23 39.12 13.12
CA SER A 35 19.55 38.42 14.35
C SER A 35 18.80 39.10 15.51
N ILE A 36 17.68 38.52 15.93
CA ILE A 36 17.06 38.81 17.21
C ILE A 36 16.68 37.48 17.87
N LYS A 37 17.37 37.13 18.96
CA LYS A 37 16.88 36.21 19.99
C LYS A 37 16.89 36.96 21.32
N PRO A 38 15.77 36.94 22.06
CA PRO A 38 15.69 36.10 23.26
C PRO A 38 14.38 35.28 23.27
N VAL A 39 14.41 33.96 23.52
CA VAL A 39 14.43 33.28 24.83
C VAL A 39 13.16 33.56 25.65
N GLY A 40 12.31 32.53 25.76
CA GLY A 40 11.21 32.46 26.72
C GLY A 40 9.82 32.55 26.10
N GLU A 41 8.99 31.54 26.40
CA GLU A 41 7.53 31.53 26.20
C GLU A 41 6.99 31.23 24.79
N ARG A 42 6.73 29.93 24.57
CA ARG A 42 5.52 29.33 23.93
C ARG A 42 5.80 27.84 23.65
N LYS A 43 6.06 27.07 24.70
CA LYS A 43 5.78 25.62 24.66
C LYS A 43 4.28 25.41 24.83
N LEU A 44 3.52 25.71 23.79
CA LEU A 44 2.18 25.17 23.61
C LEU A 44 2.29 24.14 22.51
N GLY A 45 2.25 22.87 22.90
CA GLY A 45 2.35 21.73 21.98
C GLY A 45 1.39 21.92 20.81
N LYS A 46 1.86 21.60 19.61
CA LYS A 46 1.04 21.55 18.38
C LYS A 46 0.03 20.40 18.46
N LYS A 47 -0.84 20.37 19.46
CA LYS A 47 -2.13 19.68 19.33
C LYS A 47 -2.93 20.51 18.33
N LYS A 48 -2.91 20.11 17.06
CA LYS A 48 -3.82 20.63 16.03
C LYS A 48 -5.21 20.71 16.67
N ARG A 49 -5.71 21.92 16.94
CA ARG A 49 -7.08 22.12 17.43
C ARG A 49 -7.99 21.45 16.40
N PRO A 50 -8.73 20.38 16.75
CA PRO A 50 -9.61 19.78 15.79
C PRO A 50 -10.66 20.83 15.44
N THR A 51 -10.69 21.21 14.17
CA THR A 51 -11.71 22.11 13.63
C THR A 51 -13.08 21.54 13.99
N VAL A 52 -14.09 22.40 14.16
CA VAL A 52 -15.45 21.98 14.53
C VAL A 52 -15.96 20.86 13.61
N SER A 53 -15.55 20.88 12.34
CA SER A 53 -15.76 19.80 11.36
C SER A 53 -15.16 18.44 11.80
N LYS A 54 -13.90 18.38 12.24
CA LYS A 54 -13.27 17.13 12.71
C LYS A 54 -13.89 16.61 14.00
N LYS A 55 -14.24 17.50 14.94
CA LYS A 55 -14.95 17.11 16.17
C LYS A 55 -16.33 16.51 15.88
N LYS A 56 -17.07 17.08 14.91
CA LYS A 56 -18.36 16.55 14.47
C LYS A 56 -18.20 15.18 13.79
N ALA A 57 -17.24 15.04 12.88
CA ALA A 57 -16.95 13.78 12.21
C ALA A 57 -16.55 12.67 13.20
N ASP A 58 -15.70 12.97 14.19
CA ASP A 58 -15.30 12.02 15.22
C ASP A 58 -16.47 11.65 16.15
N LYS A 59 -17.34 12.61 16.49
CA LYS A 59 -18.55 12.36 17.27
C LYS A 59 -19.54 11.49 16.50
N GLU A 60 -19.77 11.76 15.23
CA GLU A 60 -20.62 10.94 14.37
C GLU A 60 -20.08 9.52 14.17
N LYS A 61 -18.76 9.36 14.00
CA LYS A 61 -18.14 8.04 13.91
C LYS A 61 -18.33 7.25 15.21
N LYS A 62 -18.17 7.91 16.36
CA LYS A 62 -18.40 7.31 17.68
C LYS A 62 -19.88 6.94 17.90
N GLU A 63 -20.81 7.83 17.56
CA GLU A 63 -22.25 7.54 17.67
C GLU A 63 -22.69 6.43 16.72
N ARG A 64 -22.20 6.41 15.46
CA ARG A 64 -22.42 5.29 14.52
C ARG A 64 -21.89 3.97 15.08
N SER A 65 -20.69 3.98 15.68
CA SER A 65 -20.12 2.77 16.29
C SER A 65 -20.89 2.28 17.53
N LYS A 66 -21.47 3.19 18.31
CA LYS A 66 -22.37 2.85 19.42
C LYS A 66 -23.70 2.31 18.90
N GLN A 67 -24.27 2.91 17.86
CA GLN A 67 -25.57 2.49 17.32
C GLN A 67 -25.51 1.08 16.72
N ILE A 68 -24.43 0.72 16.02
CA ILE A 68 -24.18 -0.64 15.53
C ILE A 68 -23.93 -1.60 16.71
N SER A 69 -23.25 -1.14 17.77
CA SER A 69 -23.00 -1.94 18.97
C SER A 69 -24.24 -2.13 19.86
N TRP A 70 -25.40 -1.53 19.55
CA TRP A 70 -26.65 -1.86 20.24
C TRP A 70 -27.46 -2.93 19.52
N GLN A 71 -27.16 -3.18 18.24
CA GLN A 71 -27.95 -4.10 17.41
C GLN A 71 -27.43 -5.54 17.38
N ILE A 72 -26.16 -5.78 17.72
CA ILE A 72 -25.57 -7.13 17.72
C ILE A 72 -25.32 -7.59 19.16
N PRO A 73 -26.00 -8.64 19.65
CA PRO A 73 -25.70 -9.27 20.93
C PRO A 73 -24.22 -9.62 21.10
N ALA A 74 -23.68 -9.46 22.32
CA ALA A 74 -22.25 -9.68 22.58
C ALA A 74 -21.76 -11.07 22.15
N LYS A 75 -22.58 -12.12 22.36
CA LYS A 75 -22.29 -13.50 21.91
C LYS A 75 -22.15 -13.61 20.39
N LEU A 76 -22.99 -12.89 19.63
CA LEU A 76 -22.93 -12.87 18.17
C LEU A 76 -21.73 -12.09 17.65
N ARG A 77 -21.29 -11.04 18.34
CA ARG A 77 -20.05 -10.33 17.98
C ARG A 77 -18.83 -11.23 18.08
N ALA A 78 -18.65 -11.92 19.20
CA ALA A 78 -17.53 -12.85 19.37
C ALA A 78 -17.53 -13.95 18.30
N ALA A 79 -18.71 -14.47 17.94
CA ALA A 79 -18.83 -15.47 16.88
C ALA A 79 -18.51 -14.89 15.48
N LEU A 80 -18.91 -13.65 15.19
CA LEU A 80 -18.61 -12.97 13.93
C LEU A 80 -17.13 -12.61 13.82
N GLU A 81 -16.54 -12.09 14.90
CA GLU A 81 -15.11 -11.78 15.00
C GLU A 81 -14.27 -13.01 14.67
N LYS A 82 -14.55 -14.14 15.34
CA LYS A 82 -13.89 -15.41 15.04
C LYS A 82 -14.03 -15.83 13.57
N LYS A 83 -15.23 -15.72 12.98
CA LYS A 83 -15.45 -16.05 11.56
C LYS A 83 -14.66 -15.13 10.62
N ILE A 84 -14.56 -13.85 10.97
CA ILE A 84 -13.79 -12.87 10.20
C ILE A 84 -12.30 -13.21 10.29
N ASP A 85 -11.78 -13.49 11.48
CA ASP A 85 -10.38 -13.85 11.69
C ASP A 85 -10.01 -15.16 10.97
N ASP A 86 -10.89 -16.17 11.02
CA ASP A 86 -10.70 -17.43 10.29
C ASP A 86 -10.62 -17.20 8.78
N ARG A 87 -11.47 -16.31 8.24
CA ARG A 87 -11.47 -15.95 6.82
C ARG A 87 -10.22 -15.16 6.44
N ILE A 88 -9.85 -14.16 7.24
CA ILE A 88 -8.64 -13.35 7.02
C ILE A 88 -7.42 -14.28 7.00
N THR A 89 -7.29 -15.16 7.98
CA THR A 89 -6.20 -16.14 8.07
C THR A 89 -6.12 -17.02 6.84
N ARG A 90 -7.27 -17.53 6.36
CA ARG A 90 -7.34 -18.35 5.14
C ARG A 90 -6.90 -17.58 3.91
N ASN A 91 -7.42 -16.37 3.72
CA ASN A 91 -7.11 -15.52 2.58
C ASN A 91 -5.62 -15.14 2.55
N ILE A 92 -5.03 -14.81 3.70
CA ILE A 92 -3.59 -14.53 3.80
C ILE A 92 -2.78 -15.76 3.38
N ARG A 93 -3.16 -16.95 3.85
CA ARG A 93 -2.47 -18.20 3.48
C ARG A 93 -2.56 -18.47 1.98
N GLU A 94 -3.74 -18.29 1.39
CA GLU A 94 -3.97 -18.49 -0.03
C GLU A 94 -3.19 -17.47 -0.88
N ALA A 95 -3.20 -16.19 -0.51
CA ALA A 95 -2.41 -15.15 -1.16
C ALA A 95 -0.90 -15.48 -1.16
N LYS A 96 -0.36 -15.95 -0.02
CA LYS A 96 1.05 -16.39 0.06
C LYS A 96 1.35 -17.61 -0.82
N LYS A 97 0.38 -18.51 -1.01
CA LYS A 97 0.52 -19.65 -1.93
C LYS A 97 0.57 -19.17 -3.38
N LEU A 98 -0.41 -18.37 -3.79
CA LEU A 98 -0.49 -17.82 -5.15
C LEU A 98 0.74 -16.97 -5.50
N ARG A 99 1.27 -16.19 -4.55
CA ARG A 99 2.52 -15.43 -4.74
C ARG A 99 3.70 -16.34 -5.10
N ARG A 100 3.89 -17.43 -4.37
CA ARG A 100 4.99 -18.39 -4.64
C ARG A 100 4.83 -19.10 -5.99
N GLU A 101 3.60 -19.43 -6.36
CA GLU A 101 3.30 -19.97 -7.69
C GLU A 101 3.62 -18.95 -8.79
N ALA A 102 3.21 -17.69 -8.62
CA ALA A 102 3.50 -16.60 -9.55
C ALA A 102 5.01 -16.34 -9.71
N LEU A 103 5.77 -16.34 -8.60
CA LEU A 103 7.23 -16.26 -8.63
C LEU A 103 7.85 -17.39 -9.47
N GLY A 104 7.39 -18.63 -9.27
CA GLY A 104 7.86 -19.77 -10.05
C GLY A 104 7.55 -19.63 -11.55
N LEU A 105 6.34 -19.20 -11.89
CA LEU A 105 5.93 -18.97 -13.27
C LEU A 105 6.71 -17.83 -13.93
N LEU A 106 6.93 -16.72 -13.24
CA LEU A 106 7.71 -15.59 -13.76
C LEU A 106 9.18 -15.94 -13.97
N ARG A 107 9.81 -16.65 -13.02
CA ARG A 107 11.19 -17.12 -13.18
C ARG A 107 11.33 -18.07 -14.37
N LYS A 108 10.35 -18.97 -14.56
CA LYS A 108 10.31 -19.85 -15.73
C LYS A 108 10.14 -19.06 -17.02
N PHE A 109 9.21 -18.10 -17.04
CA PHE A 109 8.97 -17.22 -18.18
C PHE A 109 10.22 -16.46 -18.61
N ILE A 110 10.93 -15.85 -17.65
CA ILE A 110 12.17 -15.10 -17.91
C ILE A 110 13.25 -16.04 -18.47
N LYS A 111 13.36 -17.26 -17.94
CA LYS A 111 14.34 -18.24 -18.40
C LYS A 111 14.07 -18.74 -19.83
N GLU A 112 12.79 -18.88 -20.20
CA GLU A 112 12.39 -19.47 -21.49
C GLU A 112 12.18 -18.43 -22.60
N SER A 113 12.01 -17.16 -22.25
CA SER A 113 11.76 -16.08 -23.21
C SER A 113 13.05 -15.42 -23.68
N PRO A 114 13.13 -14.95 -24.94
CA PRO A 114 14.26 -14.16 -25.40
C PRO A 114 14.32 -12.82 -24.63
N GLU A 115 15.53 -12.33 -24.37
CA GLU A 115 15.74 -11.07 -23.65
C GLU A 115 15.11 -9.86 -24.35
N SER A 116 15.01 -9.92 -25.69
CA SER A 116 14.37 -8.88 -26.52
C SER A 116 12.84 -8.98 -26.56
N ALA A 117 12.22 -9.91 -25.83
CA ALA A 117 10.77 -10.03 -25.78
C ALA A 117 10.15 -8.73 -25.22
N PRO A 118 9.11 -8.17 -25.87
CA PRO A 118 8.46 -6.93 -25.42
C PRO A 118 7.92 -6.98 -23.98
N SER A 119 7.62 -8.18 -23.49
CA SER A 119 7.13 -8.46 -22.14
C SER A 119 8.23 -8.60 -21.07
N MET A 120 9.51 -8.65 -21.46
CA MET A 120 10.62 -8.86 -20.52
C MET A 120 10.74 -7.75 -19.46
N PRO A 121 10.61 -6.44 -19.79
CA PRO A 121 10.68 -5.38 -18.79
C PRO A 121 9.59 -5.49 -17.72
N GLU A 122 8.36 -5.83 -18.12
CA GLU A 122 7.27 -6.04 -17.17
C GLU A 122 7.54 -7.28 -16.31
N ALA A 123 7.97 -8.40 -16.91
CA ALA A 123 8.25 -9.63 -16.17
C ALA A 123 9.31 -9.44 -15.08
N LEU A 124 10.38 -8.70 -15.38
CA LEU A 124 11.45 -8.38 -14.42
C LEU A 124 10.95 -7.46 -13.30
N MET A 125 10.14 -6.45 -13.62
CA MET A 125 9.54 -5.57 -12.63
C MET A 125 8.63 -6.36 -11.68
N ARG A 126 7.73 -7.20 -12.22
CA ARG A 126 6.85 -8.07 -11.40
C ARG A 126 7.63 -9.06 -10.56
N LEU A 127 8.71 -9.61 -11.09
CA LEU A 127 9.59 -10.50 -10.32
C LEU A 127 10.15 -9.76 -9.10
N GLY A 128 10.68 -8.55 -9.28
CA GLY A 128 11.22 -7.74 -8.19
C GLY A 128 10.18 -7.38 -7.13
N GLU A 129 8.96 -7.00 -7.54
CA GLU A 129 7.85 -6.74 -6.62
C GLU A 129 7.53 -7.96 -5.73
N LEU A 130 7.39 -9.13 -6.35
CA LEU A 130 7.03 -10.35 -5.62
C LEU A 130 8.17 -10.85 -4.74
N GLU A 131 9.43 -10.71 -5.18
CA GLU A 131 10.60 -11.05 -4.36
C GLU A 131 10.71 -10.12 -3.14
N TRP A 132 10.41 -8.83 -3.29
CA TRP A 132 10.37 -7.90 -2.16
C TRP A 132 9.25 -8.27 -1.17
N GLU A 133 8.06 -8.62 -1.64
CA GLU A 133 6.97 -9.05 -0.75
C GLU A 133 7.32 -10.33 0.03
N ASP A 134 7.96 -11.30 -0.63
CA ASP A 134 8.37 -12.55 0.01
C ASP A 134 9.49 -12.31 1.03
N ALA A 135 10.50 -11.50 0.68
CA ALA A 135 11.57 -11.11 1.58
C ALA A 135 11.05 -10.33 2.79
N ARG A 136 10.07 -9.44 2.60
CA ARG A 136 9.41 -8.73 3.69
C ARG A 136 8.68 -9.68 4.64
N ASP A 137 7.96 -10.67 4.12
CA ASP A 137 7.29 -11.68 4.93
C ASP A 137 8.30 -12.51 5.75
N GLN A 138 9.42 -12.89 5.14
CA GLN A 138 10.50 -13.62 5.80
C GLN A 138 11.17 -12.77 6.88
N PHE A 139 11.45 -11.50 6.60
CA PHE A 139 11.98 -10.54 7.57
C PHE A 139 11.09 -10.44 8.80
N LEU A 140 9.77 -10.31 8.64
CA LEU A 140 8.85 -10.23 9.79
C LEU A 140 8.88 -11.51 10.64
N VAL A 141 9.04 -12.67 10.01
CA VAL A 141 9.17 -13.94 10.72
C VAL A 141 10.46 -13.96 11.54
N ASP A 142 11.59 -13.56 10.93
CA ASP A 142 12.88 -13.61 11.60
C ASP A 142 13.04 -12.52 12.65
N PHE A 143 12.47 -11.33 12.41
CA PHE A 143 12.38 -10.25 13.37
C PHE A 143 11.55 -10.65 14.60
N ASN A 144 10.39 -11.28 14.42
CA ASN A 144 9.59 -11.76 15.55
C ASN A 144 10.35 -12.82 16.37
N LYS A 145 11.04 -13.75 15.71
CA LYS A 145 11.91 -14.73 16.42
C LYS A 145 13.02 -14.04 17.21
N TRP A 146 13.62 -12.99 16.65
CA TRP A 146 14.66 -12.21 17.30
C TRP A 146 14.10 -11.41 18.49
N GLU A 147 12.89 -10.84 18.37
CA GLU A 147 12.21 -10.15 19.47
C GLU A 147 11.81 -11.09 20.61
N ASP A 148 11.31 -12.29 20.28
CA ASP A 148 10.92 -13.28 21.29
C ASP A 148 12.13 -13.86 22.05
N ALA A 149 13.34 -13.75 21.49
CA ALA A 149 14.56 -14.17 22.16
C ALA A 149 14.89 -13.27 23.38
N PRO A 150 15.30 -13.85 24.53
CA PRO A 150 15.76 -13.07 25.67
C PRO A 150 16.90 -12.14 25.30
N ALA A 151 16.94 -10.93 25.89
CA ALA A 151 17.93 -9.91 25.55
C ALA A 151 19.40 -10.40 25.64
N SER A 152 19.70 -11.33 26.56
CA SER A 152 21.04 -11.92 26.70
C SER A 152 21.44 -12.90 25.59
N LYS A 153 20.49 -13.40 24.81
CA LYS A 153 20.69 -14.35 23.70
C LYS A 153 20.39 -13.75 22.33
N ARG A 154 20.03 -12.47 22.29
CA ARG A 154 19.67 -11.76 21.08
C ARG A 154 20.96 -11.39 20.33
N GLY A 155 21.11 -11.89 19.11
CA GLY A 155 22.22 -11.57 18.21
C GLY A 155 22.01 -10.25 17.47
N GLU A 156 22.73 -10.05 16.37
CA GLU A 156 22.48 -8.93 15.45
C GLU A 156 21.05 -8.99 14.91
N PRO A 157 20.33 -7.84 14.80
CA PRO A 157 19.01 -7.83 14.21
C PRO A 157 19.06 -8.28 12.73
N PRO A 158 18.05 -9.04 12.27
CA PRO A 158 17.91 -9.39 10.87
C PRO A 158 17.54 -8.19 9.98
#